data_AF-A0A2V2F863-F1
#
_entry.id   AF-A0A2V2F863-F1
#
_cell.length_a   1.000
_cell.length_b   1.000
_cell.length_c   1.000
_cell.angle_alpha   90.00
_cell.angle_beta   90.00
_cell.angle_gamma   90.00
#
_symmetry.space_group_name_H-M   'P 1'
#
loop_
_entity.id
_entity.type
_entity.pdbx_description
1 polymer ?
#
loop_
_entity_poly.entity_id
_entity_poly.type
_entity_poly.pdbx_seq_one_letter_code
_entity_poly.pdbx_strand_id
1 'polypeptide(L)'
;MKGILCATKAVTNEEYRQELAKKRIYYVLIIMVGVITLAITYFASANGIEFNEHLHGTFAGMGTGLILAGVVLIIKTQMTLSSEEKLKAARLNNSDERNMEISSRAFRSAALIMIISFYVTALIGSIMIDERLIQLLLLNMSVLLAGYILSYNYYKRKL
;
A
#
# COMPACT_ATOMS: atom_id res chain seq x y z
N MET A 1 1.92 15.55 -2.63
CA MET A 1 1.43 14.35 -1.90
C MET A 1 2.43 14.09 -0.77
N LYS A 2 2.01 13.58 0.39
CA LYS A 2 2.94 13.19 1.46
C LYS A 2 2.85 11.68 1.61
N GLY A 3 3.97 10.99 1.82
CA GLY A 3 3.98 9.57 2.18
C GLY A 3 4.94 8.70 1.37
N ILE A 4 4.88 7.40 1.65
CA ILE A 4 5.82 6.35 1.24
C ILE A 4 6.11 6.31 -0.28
N LEU A 5 5.15 6.72 -1.12
CA LEU A 5 5.27 6.69 -2.59
C LEU A 5 5.67 8.03 -3.21
N CYS A 6 6.04 9.04 -2.42
CA CYS A 6 6.17 10.41 -2.92
C CYS A 6 7.59 10.84 -3.29
N ALA A 7 8.63 10.12 -2.85
CA ALA A 7 10.01 10.46 -3.20
C ALA A 7 10.23 10.50 -4.72
N THR A 8 10.99 11.49 -5.19
CA THR A 8 11.36 11.68 -6.59
C THR A 8 12.77 12.26 -6.70
N LYS A 9 13.49 11.90 -7.76
CA LYS A 9 14.75 12.55 -8.16
C LYS A 9 14.60 13.37 -9.45
N ALA A 10 13.37 13.58 -9.93
CA ALA A 10 13.10 14.28 -11.17
C ALA A 10 13.57 15.74 -11.10
N VAL A 11 14.43 16.12 -12.05
CA VAL A 11 15.00 17.47 -12.14
C VAL A 11 14.06 18.39 -12.91
N THR A 12 13.39 17.86 -13.93
CA THR A 12 12.47 18.61 -14.79
C THR A 12 10.99 18.31 -14.46
N ASN A 13 10.10 19.23 -14.84
CA ASN A 13 8.66 19.02 -14.69
C ASN A 13 8.15 17.87 -15.59
N GLU A 14 8.76 17.68 -16.76
CA GLU A 14 8.44 16.58 -17.69
C GLU A 14 8.77 15.21 -17.10
N GLU A 15 9.98 15.05 -16.53
CA GLU A 15 10.35 13.82 -15.82
C GLU A 15 9.39 13.52 -14.66
N TYR A 16 9.00 14.55 -13.91
CA TYR A 16 8.08 14.39 -12.80
C TYR A 16 6.66 14.02 -13.25
N ARG A 17 6.20 14.54 -14.41
CA ARG A 17 4.94 14.09 -15.04
C ARG A 17 4.98 12.60 -15.38
N GLN A 18 6.09 12.13 -15.96
CA GLN A 18 6.28 10.70 -16.28
C GLN A 18 6.29 9.82 -15.02
N GLU A 19 6.92 10.28 -13.94
CA GLU A 19 6.88 9.55 -12.66
C GLU A 19 5.46 9.50 -12.07
N LEU A 20 4.70 10.59 -12.11
CA LEU A 20 3.31 10.59 -11.67
C LEU A 20 2.44 9.65 -12.53
N ALA A 21 2.69 9.60 -13.84
CA ALA A 21 2.01 8.67 -14.74
C ALA A 21 2.31 7.20 -14.38
N LYS A 22 3.57 6.87 -14.08
CA LYS A 22 3.96 5.54 -13.58
C LYS A 22 3.28 5.24 -12.25
N LYS A 23 3.17 6.22 -11.34
CA LYS A 23 2.51 6.03 -10.03
C LYS A 23 1.02 5.69 -10.15
N ARG A 24 0.37 6.09 -11.24
CA ARG A 24 -1.04 5.77 -11.53
C ARG A 24 -1.29 4.26 -11.54
N ILE A 25 -0.33 3.45 -11.98
CA ILE A 25 -0.48 1.98 -12.01
C ILE A 25 -0.70 1.43 -10.60
N TYR A 26 0.00 1.96 -9.59
CA TYR A 26 -0.18 1.52 -8.21
C TYR A 26 -1.56 1.87 -7.66
N TYR A 27 -2.11 3.04 -8.02
CA TYR A 27 -3.46 3.41 -7.62
C TYR A 27 -4.51 2.53 -8.28
N VAL A 28 -4.32 2.18 -9.55
CA VAL A 28 -5.18 1.20 -10.24
C VAL A 28 -5.09 -0.17 -9.58
N LEU A 29 -3.88 -0.62 -9.21
CA LEU A 29 -3.70 -1.88 -8.49
C LEU A 29 -4.45 -1.88 -7.14
N ILE A 30 -4.42 -0.78 -6.38
CA ILE A 30 -5.19 -0.66 -5.13
C ILE A 30 -6.70 -0.81 -5.39
N ILE A 31 -7.22 -0.15 -6.44
CA ILE A 31 -8.63 -0.28 -6.84
C ILE A 31 -8.94 -1.72 -7.23
N MET A 32 -8.10 -2.36 -8.03
CA MET A 32 -8.28 -3.74 -8.46
C MET A 32 -8.34 -4.69 -7.28
N VAL A 33 -7.47 -4.54 -6.28
CA VAL A 33 -7.54 -5.34 -5.04
C VAL A 33 -8.88 -5.11 -4.34
N GLY A 34 -9.35 -3.87 -4.22
CA GLY A 34 -10.66 -3.57 -3.64
C GLY A 34 -11.84 -4.21 -4.40
N VAL A 35 -11.81 -4.16 -5.74
CA VAL A 35 -12.82 -4.78 -6.61
C VAL A 35 -12.80 -6.31 -6.45
N ILE A 36 -11.61 -6.93 -6.43
CA ILE A 36 -11.47 -8.37 -6.22
C ILE A 36 -12.02 -8.76 -4.85
N THR A 37 -11.72 -7.99 -3.79
CA THR A 37 -12.28 -8.22 -2.46
C THR A 37 -13.81 -8.21 -2.49
N LEU A 38 -14.42 -7.19 -3.09
CA LEU A 38 -15.88 -7.13 -3.22
C LEU A 38 -16.44 -8.31 -4.02
N ALA A 39 -15.82 -8.63 -5.17
CA ALA A 39 -16.25 -9.72 -6.02
C ALA A 39 -16.23 -11.06 -5.26
N ILE A 40 -15.18 -11.35 -4.51
CA ILE A 40 -15.07 -12.56 -3.69
C ILE A 40 -16.14 -12.56 -2.59
N THR A 41 -16.32 -11.44 -1.88
CA THR A 41 -17.31 -11.33 -0.80
C THR A 41 -18.74 -11.58 -1.30
N TYR A 42 -19.14 -10.93 -2.39
CA TYR A 42 -20.48 -11.12 -2.96
C TYR A 42 -20.65 -12.49 -3.63
N PHE A 43 -19.61 -13.01 -4.31
CA PHE A 43 -19.65 -14.35 -4.90
C PHE A 43 -19.81 -15.43 -3.83
N ALA A 44 -19.07 -15.32 -2.72
CA ALA A 44 -19.19 -16.26 -1.62
C ALA A 44 -20.59 -16.23 -0.98
N SER A 45 -21.13 -15.03 -0.75
CA SER A 45 -22.51 -14.86 -0.25
C SER A 45 -23.54 -15.48 -1.20
N ALA A 46 -23.41 -15.25 -2.50
CA ALA A 46 -24.33 -15.79 -3.51
C ALA A 46 -24.31 -17.32 -3.62
N ASN A 47 -23.17 -17.96 -3.33
CA ASN A 47 -23.03 -19.42 -3.36
C ASN A 47 -23.31 -20.10 -2.01
N GLY A 48 -23.86 -19.36 -1.04
CA GLY A 48 -24.22 -19.91 0.28
C GLY A 48 -23.00 -20.34 1.11
N ILE A 49 -21.81 -19.82 0.82
CA ILE A 49 -20.64 -20.01 1.68
C ILE A 49 -20.90 -19.20 2.95
N GLU A 50 -20.97 -19.87 4.10
CA GLU A 50 -21.22 -19.24 5.40
C GLU A 50 -20.10 -18.27 5.78
N PHE A 51 -20.21 -17.03 5.32
CA PHE A 51 -19.56 -15.90 5.97
C PHE A 51 -20.45 -15.47 7.13
N ASN A 52 -19.90 -15.42 8.33
CA ASN A 52 -20.52 -14.67 9.43
C ASN A 52 -20.86 -13.27 8.89
N GLU A 53 -22.08 -12.79 9.13
CA GLU A 53 -22.58 -11.49 8.65
C GLU A 53 -21.60 -10.35 8.98
N HIS A 54 -20.92 -10.45 10.13
CA HIS A 54 -19.86 -9.53 10.51
C HIS A 54 -18.68 -9.51 9.52
N LEU A 55 -18.17 -10.69 9.13
CA LEU A 55 -17.05 -10.81 8.20
C LEU A 55 -17.42 -10.32 6.79
N HIS A 56 -18.66 -10.58 6.36
CA HIS A 56 -19.16 -10.05 5.09
C HIS A 56 -19.14 -8.51 5.10
N GLY A 57 -19.67 -7.89 6.14
CA GLY A 57 -19.63 -6.43 6.31
C GLY A 57 -18.21 -5.87 6.37
N THR A 58 -17.29 -6.54 7.07
CA THR A 58 -15.89 -6.11 7.16
C THR A 58 -15.19 -6.12 5.80
N PHE A 59 -15.27 -7.22 5.04
CA PHE A 59 -14.60 -7.30 3.74
C PHE A 59 -15.26 -6.41 2.69
N ALA A 60 -16.59 -6.28 2.72
CA ALA A 60 -17.30 -5.32 1.88
C ALA A 60 -16.85 -3.87 2.18
N GLY A 61 -16.73 -3.52 3.45
CA GLY A 61 -16.22 -2.22 3.90
C GLY A 61 -14.77 -1.98 3.46
N MET A 62 -13.88 -2.96 3.66
CA MET A 62 -12.48 -2.87 3.23
C MET A 62 -12.34 -2.73 1.71
N GLY A 63 -13.07 -3.54 0.93
CA GLY A 63 -13.06 -3.47 -0.53
C GLY A 63 -13.50 -2.10 -1.03
N THR A 64 -14.60 -1.58 -0.49
CA THR A 64 -15.10 -0.23 -0.80
C THR A 64 -14.10 0.86 -0.39
N GLY A 65 -13.50 0.74 0.79
CA GLY A 65 -12.49 1.67 1.28
C GLY A 65 -11.24 1.73 0.39
N LEU A 66 -10.75 0.58 -0.10
CA LEU A 66 -9.63 0.50 -1.03
C LEU A 66 -9.96 1.17 -2.37
N ILE A 67 -11.15 0.93 -2.91
CA ILE A 67 -11.62 1.57 -4.15
C ILE A 67 -11.66 3.09 -3.97
N LEU A 68 -12.32 3.58 -2.91
CA LEU A 68 -12.42 5.02 -2.64
C LEU A 68 -11.04 5.66 -2.44
N ALA A 69 -10.15 5.03 -1.67
CA ALA A 69 -8.80 5.52 -1.46
C ALA A 69 -8.02 5.63 -2.78
N GLY A 70 -8.09 4.59 -3.63
CA GLY A 70 -7.47 4.60 -4.95
C GLY A 70 -8.02 5.69 -5.87
N VAL A 71 -9.34 5.86 -5.90
CA VAL A 71 -10.01 6.92 -6.68
C VAL A 71 -9.56 8.32 -6.20
N VAL A 72 -9.55 8.57 -4.90
CA VAL A 72 -9.08 9.85 -4.32
C VAL A 72 -7.63 10.13 -4.71
N LEU A 73 -6.75 9.12 -4.68
CA LEU A 73 -5.35 9.26 -5.09
C LEU A 73 -5.22 9.60 -6.58
N ILE A 74 -6.02 8.98 -7.46
CA ILE A 74 -6.06 9.30 -8.88
C ILE A 74 -6.54 10.74 -9.11
N ILE A 75 -7.63 11.15 -8.47
CA ILE A 75 -8.17 12.52 -8.59
C ILE A 75 -7.11 13.53 -8.14
N LYS A 76 -6.48 13.31 -6.98
CA LYS A 76 -5.41 14.20 -6.47
C LYS A 76 -4.22 14.29 -7.42
N THR A 77 -3.87 13.19 -8.08
CA THR A 77 -2.82 13.16 -9.11
C THR A 77 -3.22 13.99 -10.32
N GLN A 78 -4.45 13.82 -10.81
CA GLN A 78 -4.98 14.58 -11.94
C GLN A 78 -5.03 16.09 -11.63
N MET A 79 -5.46 16.47 -10.43
CA MET A 79 -5.44 17.86 -9.97
C MET A 79 -4.03 18.45 -9.92
N THR A 80 -3.03 17.63 -9.59
CA THR A 80 -1.62 18.06 -9.59
C THR A 80 -1.09 18.26 -11.01
N LEU A 81 -1.50 17.42 -11.95
CA LEU A 81 -1.13 17.51 -13.38
C LEU A 81 -1.83 18.66 -14.12
N SER A 82 -2.96 19.15 -13.60
CA SER A 82 -3.78 20.19 -14.23
C SER A 82 -3.16 21.59 -14.22
N SER A 83 -2.13 21.85 -13.40
CA SER A 83 -1.48 23.16 -13.30
C SER A 83 0.04 23.00 -13.14
N GLU A 84 0.80 23.72 -13.96
CA GLU A 84 2.27 23.75 -13.88
C GLU A 84 2.76 24.24 -12.51
N GLU A 85 2.04 25.16 -11.88
CA GLU A 85 2.40 25.67 -10.55
C GLU A 85 2.25 24.58 -9.48
N LYS A 86 1.14 23.84 -9.50
CA LYS A 86 0.90 22.70 -8.58
C LYS A 86 1.90 21.58 -8.82
N LEU A 87 2.23 21.32 -10.09
CA LEU A 87 3.21 20.32 -10.47
C LEU A 87 4.61 20.68 -9.96
N LYS A 88 5.05 21.93 -10.16
CA LYS A 88 6.34 22.43 -9.69
C LYS A 88 6.42 22.41 -8.17
N ALA A 89 5.38 22.88 -7.48
CA ALA A 89 5.31 22.86 -6.02
C ALA A 89 5.35 21.42 -5.47
N ALA A 90 4.64 20.49 -6.12
CA ALA A 90 4.67 19.08 -5.74
C ALA A 90 6.03 18.42 -5.99
N ARG A 91 6.71 18.75 -7.09
CA ARG A 91 8.07 18.27 -7.39
C ARG A 91 9.06 18.72 -6.33
N LEU A 92 9.15 20.03 -6.08
CA LEU A 92 10.07 20.61 -5.10
C LEU A 92 9.89 20.02 -3.70
N ASN A 93 8.64 19.84 -3.27
CA ASN A 93 8.33 19.26 -1.96
C ASN A 93 8.70 17.78 -1.87
N ASN A 94 8.58 17.04 -2.97
CA ASN A 94 8.86 15.60 -3.05
C ASN A 94 10.34 15.26 -3.30
N SER A 95 11.10 16.21 -3.84
CA SER A 95 12.56 16.13 -4.00
C SER A 95 13.33 16.69 -2.82
N ASP A 96 12.64 17.28 -1.83
CA ASP A 96 13.28 17.79 -0.60
C ASP A 96 13.89 16.62 0.18
N GLU A 97 15.22 16.64 0.32
CA GLU A 97 16.00 15.60 0.98
C GLU A 97 15.51 15.33 2.41
N ARG A 98 15.10 16.38 3.14
CA ARG A 98 14.59 16.24 4.50
C ARG A 98 13.28 15.47 4.51
N ASN A 99 12.37 15.76 3.57
CA ASN A 99 11.11 15.03 3.47
C ASN A 99 11.31 13.57 3.04
N MET A 100 12.27 13.33 2.15
CA MET A 100 12.66 11.97 1.75
C MET A 100 13.21 11.18 2.94
N GLU A 101 14.08 11.79 3.75
CA GLU A 101 14.64 11.15 4.94
C GLU A 101 13.56 10.88 6.00
N ILE A 102 12.70 11.86 6.30
CA ILE A 102 11.58 11.67 7.24
C ILE A 102 10.70 10.52 6.79
N SER A 103 10.34 10.46 5.50
CA SER A 103 9.51 9.38 4.95
C SER A 103 10.21 8.02 5.06
N SER A 104 11.52 7.95 4.81
CA SER A 104 12.31 6.72 4.92
C SER A 104 12.38 6.23 6.36
N ARG A 105 12.67 7.12 7.32
CA ARG A 105 12.71 6.78 8.75
C ARG A 105 11.33 6.34 9.24
N ALA A 106 10.27 7.07 8.89
CA ALA A 106 8.89 6.70 9.22
C ALA A 106 8.52 5.32 8.66
N PHE A 107 8.89 5.02 7.42
CA PHE A 107 8.64 3.71 6.82
C PHE A 107 9.39 2.58 7.53
N ARG A 108 10.66 2.79 7.90
CA ARG A 108 11.44 1.81 8.67
C ARG A 108 10.80 1.53 10.03
N SER A 109 10.36 2.58 10.74
CA SER A 109 9.64 2.43 12.01
C SER A 109 8.31 1.69 11.81
N ALA A 110 7.52 2.04 10.80
CA ALA A 110 6.26 1.37 10.50
C ALA A 110 6.47 -0.11 10.14
N ALA A 111 7.49 -0.44 9.35
CA ALA A 111 7.83 -1.83 9.00
C ALA A 111 8.24 -2.64 10.24
N LEU A 112 9.03 -2.05 11.15
CA LEU A 112 9.40 -2.70 12.41
C LEU A 112 8.17 -2.93 13.30
N ILE A 113 7.31 -1.92 13.45
CA ILE A 113 6.05 -2.03 14.21
C ILE A 113 5.17 -3.14 13.62
N MET A 114 5.07 -3.23 12.30
CA MET A 114 4.30 -4.29 11.62
C MET A 114 4.85 -5.69 11.91
N ILE A 115 6.18 -5.87 11.88
CA ILE A 115 6.82 -7.15 12.22
C ILE A 115 6.50 -7.55 13.67
N ILE A 116 6.65 -6.60 14.60
CA ILE A 116 6.34 -6.83 16.02
C ILE A 116 4.84 -7.17 16.18
N SER A 117 3.96 -6.42 15.50
CA SER A 117 2.53 -6.66 15.53
C SER A 117 2.17 -8.06 15.05
N PHE A 118 2.72 -8.50 13.91
CA PHE A 118 2.47 -9.87 13.41
C PHE A 118 2.94 -10.93 14.40
N TYR A 119 4.11 -10.75 15.01
CA TYR A 119 4.63 -11.70 15.98
C TYR A 119 3.78 -11.77 17.26
N VAL A 120 3.38 -10.62 17.81
CA VAL A 120 2.50 -10.57 19.00
C VAL A 120 1.14 -11.17 18.70
N THR A 121 0.53 -10.86 17.54
CA THR A 121 -0.74 -11.46 17.13
C THR A 121 -0.60 -12.96 16.93
N ALA A 122 0.52 -13.46 16.39
CA ALA A 122 0.78 -14.89 16.26
C ALA A 122 0.92 -15.58 17.63
N LEU A 123 1.58 -14.95 18.62
CA LEU A 123 1.70 -15.48 19.98
C LEU A 123 0.38 -15.52 20.74
N ILE A 124 -0.45 -14.47 20.62
CA ILE A 124 -1.78 -14.47 21.24
C ILE A 124 -2.67 -15.47 20.51
N GLY A 125 -2.57 -15.50 19.18
CA GLY A 125 -3.29 -16.42 18.31
C GLY A 125 -2.96 -17.88 18.59
N SER A 126 -1.74 -18.22 19.01
CA SER A 126 -1.39 -19.61 19.33
C SER A 126 -2.10 -20.17 20.55
N ILE A 127 -2.62 -19.31 21.42
CA ILE A 127 -3.36 -19.71 22.62
C ILE A 127 -4.87 -19.73 22.35
N MET A 128 -5.36 -18.87 21.45
CA MET A 128 -6.79 -18.56 21.31
C MET A 128 -7.40 -18.86 19.93
N ILE A 129 -6.60 -19.13 18.90
CA ILE A 129 -7.01 -19.13 17.48
C ILE A 129 -6.51 -20.43 16.78
N ASP A 130 -7.12 -20.76 15.64
CA ASP A 130 -6.71 -21.83 14.71
C ASP A 130 -5.23 -21.70 14.26
N GLU A 131 -4.51 -22.82 14.27
CA GLU A 131 -3.13 -22.97 13.82
C GLU A 131 -2.90 -22.43 12.40
N ARG A 132 -3.89 -22.56 11.51
CA ARG A 132 -3.82 -22.06 10.13
C ARG A 132 -3.64 -20.54 10.06
N LEU A 133 -4.26 -19.81 10.98
CA LEU A 133 -4.19 -18.34 11.03
C LEU A 133 -2.79 -17.86 11.45
N ILE A 134 -2.13 -18.62 12.34
CA ILE A 134 -0.75 -18.39 12.75
C ILE A 134 0.20 -18.61 11.58
N GLN A 135 0.04 -19.72 10.85
CA GLN A 135 0.85 -20.02 9.67
C GLN A 135 0.73 -18.91 8.61
N LEU A 136 -0.47 -18.37 8.38
CA LEU A 136 -0.69 -17.25 7.47
C LEU A 136 -0.03 -15.96 7.96
N LEU A 137 -0.08 -15.64 9.26
CA LEU A 137 0.59 -14.45 9.82
C LEU A 137 2.12 -14.56 9.68
N LEU A 138 2.70 -15.72 10.00
CA LEU A 138 4.14 -15.97 9.86
C LEU A 138 4.60 -15.98 8.40
N LEU A 139 3.75 -16.48 7.49
CA LEU A 139 3.99 -16.39 6.05
C LEU A 139 4.04 -14.93 5.60
N ASN A 140 3.08 -14.09 6.02
CA ASN A 140 3.07 -12.67 5.69
C ASN A 140 4.32 -11.93 6.21
N MET A 141 4.76 -12.24 7.44
CA MET A 141 6.02 -11.72 7.97
C MET A 141 7.22 -12.16 7.13
N SER A 142 7.25 -13.43 6.70
CA SER A 142 8.31 -13.98 5.85
C SER A 142 8.33 -13.35 4.46
N VAL A 143 7.15 -13.11 3.86
CA VAL A 143 6.99 -12.39 2.58
C VAL A 143 7.50 -10.95 2.70
N LEU A 144 7.22 -10.25 3.80
CA LEU A 144 7.75 -8.90 4.05
C LEU A 144 9.28 -8.89 4.08
N LEU A 145 9.89 -9.82 4.83
CA LEU A 145 11.35 -9.93 4.95
C LEU A 145 12.02 -10.33 3.62
N ALA A 146 11.47 -11.33 2.93
CA ALA A 146 11.94 -11.76 1.62
C ALA A 146 11.81 -10.63 0.59
N GLY A 147 10.68 -9.92 0.59
CA GLY A 147 10.46 -8.76 -0.25
C GLY A 147 11.48 -7.65 0.00
N TYR A 148 11.85 -7.40 1.26
CA TYR A 148 12.92 -6.48 1.61
C TYR A 148 14.28 -6.94 1.07
N ILE A 149 14.66 -8.20 1.27
CA ILE A 149 15.95 -8.76 0.80
C ILE A 149 16.04 -8.68 -0.74
N LEU A 150 14.99 -9.11 -1.44
CA LEU A 150 14.93 -9.06 -2.90
C LEU A 150 15.04 -7.62 -3.40
N SER A 151 14.27 -6.70 -2.81
CA SER A 151 14.31 -5.28 -3.16
C SER A 151 15.69 -4.68 -2.89
N TYR A 152 16.27 -4.95 -1.73
CA TYR A 152 17.60 -4.47 -1.36
C TYR A 152 18.66 -4.94 -2.36
N ASN A 153 18.66 -6.23 -2.71
CA ASN A 153 19.59 -6.79 -3.68
C ASN A 153 19.39 -6.21 -5.09
N TYR A 154 18.13 -6.01 -5.51
CA TYR A 154 17.81 -5.37 -6.79
C TYR A 154 18.35 -3.93 -6.84
N TYR A 155 18.05 -3.12 -5.83
CA TYR A 155 18.48 -1.72 -5.79
C TYR A 155 19.99 -1.59 -5.58
N LYS A 156 20.63 -2.45 -4.80
CA LYS A 156 22.10 -2.50 -4.63
C LYS A 156 22.84 -2.77 -5.95
N ARG A 157 22.23 -3.50 -6.89
CA ARG A 157 22.83 -3.78 -8.20
C ARG A 157 22.61 -2.65 -9.21
N LYS A 158 21.60 -1.81 -8.98
CA LYS A 158 21.16 -0.77 -9.92
C LYS A 158 21.71 0.62 -9.57
N LEU A 159 21.96 0.86 -8.29
CA LEU A 159 22.63 2.05 -7.75
C LEU A 159 24.13 1.79 -7.61
#